data_AF-E6SBA3-F1
#
_entry.id   AF-E6SBA3-F1
#
_cell.length_a   1.000
_cell.length_b   1.000
_cell.length_c   1.000
_cell.angle_alpha   90.00
_cell.angle_beta   90.00
_cell.angle_gamma   90.00
#
_symmetry.space_group_name_H-M   'P 1'
#
loop_
_entity.id
_entity.type
_entity.pdbx_description
1 polymer ?
#
loop_
_entity_poly.entity_id
_entity_poly.type
_entity_poly.pdbx_seq_one_letter_code
_entity_poly.pdbx_strand_id
1 'polypeptide(L)'
;MLTLFLRLGVAVLVVGLVAVGFLYYKDQYVTPAPSMLQQQINLTEAAVRKSPNNVDARLQLGLVYQQAKRYEDAVAQFEQVLKVAPDSKDALVAKGYALLEKGDLAGATAPLTKVIKASRKGEFASSDSLLGAAYYYLGVIAIKQQKPELAIEQLSHSLNIAPTDSDAMYQVGLAQLQQGKPEKAVATFKNALRFVPTGWCEPYQQLQTAYTTMKKPELASYAAAMVAFCGKHVDEAKTQLAALTKGPAAVDALLGLGLIAETESDTKGAVAWYQKALAKDPTNVSAMSSLSALGETPASTAKK
;
A
#
# COMPACT_ATOMS: atom_id res chain seq x y z
N MET A 1 40.17 28.02 60.48
CA MET A 1 39.88 28.28 59.06
C MET A 1 39.71 27.01 58.24
N LEU A 2 40.62 26.04 58.30
CA LEU A 2 40.61 24.81 57.47
C LEU A 2 39.30 23.99 57.54
N THR A 3 38.65 23.93 58.72
CA THR A 3 37.40 23.19 58.94
C THR A 3 36.16 23.85 58.32
N LEU A 4 36.17 25.18 58.17
CA LEU A 4 35.06 25.92 57.55
C LEU A 4 35.10 25.74 56.02
N PHE A 5 36.28 25.86 55.42
CA PHE A 5 36.48 25.62 53.99
C PHE A 5 36.15 24.18 53.58
N LEU A 6 36.50 23.20 54.40
CA LEU A 6 36.15 21.79 54.15
C LEU A 6 34.63 21.56 54.19
N ARG A 7 33.93 22.15 55.16
CA ARG A 7 32.46 22.06 55.26
C ARG A 7 31.74 22.75 54.10
N LEU A 8 32.23 23.91 53.66
CA LEU A 8 31.73 24.59 52.47
C LEU A 8 31.98 23.76 51.20
N GLY A 9 33.16 23.16 51.06
CA GLY A 9 33.48 22.27 49.94
C GLY A 9 32.54 21.07 49.86
N VAL A 10 32.28 20.41 51.00
CA VAL A 10 31.34 19.27 51.06
C VAL A 10 29.90 19.72 50.75
N ALA A 11 29.47 20.86 51.28
CA ALA A 11 28.12 21.37 51.01
C ALA A 11 27.92 21.69 49.51
N VAL A 12 28.89 22.33 48.86
CA VAL A 12 28.85 22.61 47.41
C VAL A 12 28.81 21.31 46.60
N LEU A 13 29.58 20.30 47.02
CA LEU A 13 29.63 19.01 46.33
C LEU A 13 28.31 18.23 46.46
N VAL A 14 27.69 18.23 47.64
CA VAL A 14 26.37 17.61 47.86
C VAL A 14 25.28 18.33 47.07
N VAL A 15 25.25 19.67 47.09
CA VAL A 15 24.28 20.45 46.30
C VAL A 15 24.49 20.21 44.81
N GLY A 16 25.74 20.15 44.34
CA GLY A 16 26.08 19.82 42.97
C GLY A 16 25.59 18.42 42.56
N LEU A 17 25.81 17.40 43.38
CA LEU A 17 25.35 16.04 43.12
C LEU A 17 23.82 15.93 43.12
N VAL A 18 23.12 16.62 44.02
CA VAL A 18 21.65 16.66 44.04
C VAL A 18 21.11 17.38 42.80
N ALA A 19 21.71 18.50 42.41
CA ALA A 19 21.30 19.23 41.20
C ALA A 19 21.54 18.41 39.93
N VAL A 20 22.70 17.76 39.80
CA VAL A 20 23.00 16.86 38.67
C VAL A 20 22.09 15.65 38.68
N GLY A 21 21.83 15.04 39.84
CA GLY A 21 20.89 13.94 39.98
C GLY A 21 19.46 14.34 39.60
N PHE A 22 19.01 15.53 39.97
CA PHE A 22 17.70 16.06 39.59
C PHE A 22 17.61 16.36 38.09
N LEU A 23 18.67 16.91 37.49
CA LEU A 23 18.72 17.15 36.04
C LEU A 23 18.75 15.84 35.25
N TYR A 24 19.55 14.86 35.71
CA TYR A 24 19.61 13.52 35.12
C TYR A 24 18.26 12.79 35.24
N TYR A 25 17.61 12.87 36.39
CA TYR A 25 16.26 12.35 36.60
C TYR A 25 15.25 13.09 35.72
N LYS A 26 15.36 14.41 35.54
CA LYS A 26 14.43 15.13 34.66
C LYS A 26 14.64 14.77 33.19
N ASP A 27 15.89 14.57 32.76
CA ASP A 27 16.25 14.21 31.38
C ASP A 27 15.79 12.80 31.00
N GLN A 28 15.97 11.82 31.89
CA GLN A 28 15.49 10.44 31.67
C GLN A 28 13.97 10.30 31.72
N TYR A 29 13.27 11.24 32.35
CA TYR A 29 11.81 11.22 32.50
C TYR A 29 11.12 12.32 31.69
N VAL A 30 11.80 12.94 30.71
CA VAL A 30 11.14 13.72 29.68
C VAL A 30 10.25 12.76 28.89
N THR A 31 8.94 12.82 29.14
CA THR A 31 7.97 12.13 28.29
C THR A 31 8.23 12.59 26.85
N PRO A 32 8.59 11.69 25.92
CA PRO A 32 8.83 12.09 24.54
C PRO A 32 7.61 12.86 24.04
N ALA A 33 7.85 13.93 23.29
CA ALA A 33 6.77 14.72 22.72
C ALA A 33 5.78 13.77 22.00
N PRO A 34 4.46 13.98 22.14
CA PRO A 34 3.50 13.08 21.51
C PRO A 34 3.81 13.00 20.02
N SER A 35 3.73 11.80 19.46
CA SER A 35 3.88 11.61 18.00
C SER A 35 2.92 12.55 17.26
N MET A 36 3.24 12.91 16.02
CA MET A 36 2.35 13.75 15.19
C MET A 36 0.91 13.21 15.17
N LEU A 37 0.76 11.88 15.13
CA LEU A 37 -0.52 11.21 15.21
C LEU A 37 -1.23 11.41 16.57
N GLN A 38 -0.50 11.31 17.68
CA GLN A 38 -1.06 11.56 19.00
C GLN A 38 -1.46 13.04 19.20
N GLN A 39 -0.69 13.98 18.65
CA GLN A 39 -1.08 15.39 18.64
C GLN A 39 -2.36 15.62 17.84
N GLN A 40 -2.48 14.97 16.68
CA GLN A 40 -3.67 15.04 15.84
C GLN A 40 -4.90 14.46 16.53
N ILE A 41 -4.76 13.34 17.26
CA ILE A 41 -5.82 12.80 18.12
C ILE A 41 -6.25 13.84 19.15
N ASN A 42 -5.31 14.41 19.91
CA ASN A 42 -5.64 15.37 20.96
C ASN A 42 -6.37 16.61 20.43
N LEU A 43 -5.93 17.13 19.26
CA LEU A 43 -6.53 18.27 18.58
C LEU A 43 -7.95 17.97 18.09
N THR A 44 -8.15 16.84 17.43
CA THR A 44 -9.47 16.44 16.89
C THR A 44 -10.45 16.08 18.01
N GLU A 45 -10.00 15.46 19.09
CA GLU A 45 -10.82 15.24 20.29
C GLU A 45 -11.24 16.56 20.94
N ALA A 46 -10.33 17.54 21.05
CA ALA A 46 -10.66 18.86 21.58
C ALA A 46 -11.68 19.59 20.71
N ALA A 47 -11.59 19.46 19.38
CA ALA A 47 -12.56 20.02 18.45
C ALA A 47 -13.95 19.42 18.64
N VAL A 48 -14.05 18.10 18.80
CA VAL A 48 -15.32 17.42 19.08
C VAL A 48 -15.86 17.78 20.47
N ARG A 49 -15.01 17.93 21.50
CA ARG A 49 -15.44 18.42 22.82
C ARG A 49 -16.02 19.83 22.76
N LYS A 50 -15.42 20.72 21.97
CA LYS A 50 -15.89 22.11 21.79
C LYS A 50 -17.22 22.17 21.03
N SER A 51 -17.39 21.29 20.03
CA SER A 51 -18.58 21.25 19.18
C SER A 51 -19.09 19.81 19.01
N PRO A 52 -19.79 19.24 20.01
CA PRO A 52 -20.16 17.83 20.01
C PRO A 52 -21.11 17.39 18.90
N ASN A 53 -21.81 18.31 18.23
CA ASN A 53 -22.71 17.98 17.12
C ASN A 53 -22.12 18.31 15.75
N ASN A 54 -20.86 18.74 15.68
CA ASN A 54 -20.21 19.03 14.40
C ASN A 54 -19.83 17.71 13.70
N VAL A 55 -20.53 17.43 12.60
CA VAL A 55 -20.38 16.20 11.81
C VAL A 55 -18.99 16.10 11.20
N ASP A 56 -18.44 17.19 10.65
CA ASP A 56 -17.12 17.20 10.02
C ASP A 56 -16.02 16.94 11.05
N ALA A 57 -16.11 17.56 12.23
CA ALA A 57 -15.15 17.34 13.32
C ALA A 57 -15.15 15.88 13.78
N ARG A 58 -16.32 15.25 13.85
CA ARG A 58 -16.45 13.82 14.19
C ARG A 58 -15.93 12.91 13.10
N LEU A 59 -16.21 13.22 11.84
CA LEU A 59 -15.66 12.48 10.70
C LEU A 59 -14.12 12.52 10.74
N GLN A 60 -13.54 13.71 10.93
CA GLN A 60 -12.09 13.87 11.06
C GLN A 60 -11.51 13.10 12.25
N LEU A 61 -12.14 13.18 13.43
CA LEU A 61 -11.71 12.40 14.58
C LEU A 61 -11.74 10.89 14.30
N GLY A 62 -12.81 10.41 13.63
CA GLY A 62 -12.92 9.01 13.22
C GLY A 62 -11.77 8.59 12.29
N LEU A 63 -11.46 9.38 11.26
CA LEU A 63 -10.36 9.12 10.33
C LEU A 63 -9.00 9.07 11.05
N VAL A 64 -8.77 9.99 11.98
CA VAL A 64 -7.55 10.01 12.80
C VAL A 64 -7.44 8.77 13.69
N TYR A 65 -8.55 8.32 14.28
CA TYR A 65 -8.59 7.05 15.00
C TYR A 65 -8.30 5.84 14.10
N GLN A 66 -8.77 5.84 12.84
CA GLN A 66 -8.39 4.79 11.88
C GLN A 66 -6.89 4.78 11.59
N GLN A 67 -6.29 5.95 11.38
CA GLN A 67 -4.84 6.05 11.18
C GLN A 67 -4.06 5.54 12.41
N ALA A 68 -4.62 5.75 13.61
CA ALA A 68 -4.11 5.19 14.86
C ALA A 68 -4.49 3.73 15.11
N LYS A 69 -5.15 3.05 14.15
CA LYS A 69 -5.66 1.68 14.26
C LYS A 69 -6.61 1.47 15.46
N ARG A 70 -7.20 2.54 15.97
CA ARG A 70 -8.24 2.54 17.01
C ARG A 70 -9.61 2.37 16.33
N TYR A 71 -9.82 1.21 15.72
CA TYR A 71 -10.97 0.99 14.83
C TYR A 71 -12.31 1.06 15.57
N GLU A 72 -12.38 0.60 16.82
CA GLU A 72 -13.56 0.74 17.68
C GLU A 72 -13.95 2.20 17.87
N ASP A 73 -12.99 3.04 18.26
CA ASP A 73 -13.21 4.47 18.51
C ASP A 73 -13.61 5.18 17.22
N ALA A 74 -13.00 4.80 16.09
CA ALA A 74 -13.35 5.32 14.77
C ALA A 74 -14.80 5.00 14.41
N VAL A 75 -15.22 3.73 14.53
CA VAL A 75 -16.59 3.30 14.26
C VAL A 75 -17.58 4.09 15.11
N ALA A 76 -17.29 4.30 16.40
CA ALA A 76 -18.15 5.07 17.28
C ALA A 76 -18.34 6.52 16.79
N GLN A 77 -17.29 7.17 16.27
CA GLN A 77 -17.42 8.52 15.70
C GLN A 77 -18.22 8.53 14.40
N PHE A 78 -17.97 7.58 13.49
CA PHE A 78 -18.73 7.48 12.24
C PHE A 78 -20.21 7.19 12.49
N GLU A 79 -20.55 6.43 13.53
CA GLU A 79 -21.94 6.21 13.93
C GLU A 79 -22.63 7.50 14.37
N GLN A 80 -21.93 8.40 15.07
CA GLN A 80 -22.50 9.71 15.41
C GLN A 80 -22.71 10.57 14.16
N VAL A 81 -21.79 10.51 13.18
CA VAL A 81 -21.97 11.18 11.88
C VAL A 81 -23.22 10.63 11.17
N LEU A 82 -23.35 9.30 11.10
CA LEU A 82 -24.45 8.63 10.39
C LEU A 82 -25.81 8.78 11.07
N LYS A 83 -25.88 9.16 12.35
CA LYS A 83 -27.14 9.55 12.99
C LYS A 83 -27.69 10.87 12.43
N VAL A 84 -26.81 11.81 12.06
CA VAL A 84 -27.19 13.13 11.54
C VAL A 84 -27.29 13.13 10.02
N ALA A 85 -26.34 12.47 9.35
CA ALA A 85 -26.28 12.33 7.91
C ALA A 85 -26.23 10.84 7.52
N PRO A 86 -27.38 10.13 7.51
CA PRO A 86 -27.43 8.69 7.29
C PRO A 86 -26.82 8.22 5.97
N ASP A 87 -26.79 9.08 4.97
CA ASP A 87 -26.32 8.77 3.61
C ASP A 87 -24.96 9.41 3.29
N SER A 88 -24.22 9.88 4.31
CA SER A 88 -22.85 10.35 4.16
C SER A 88 -21.96 9.22 3.64
N LYS A 89 -21.60 9.28 2.36
CA LYS A 89 -20.74 8.26 1.71
C LYS A 89 -19.37 8.17 2.40
N ASP A 90 -18.78 9.30 2.76
CA ASP A 90 -17.49 9.33 3.47
C ASP A 90 -17.55 8.53 4.78
N ALA A 91 -18.56 8.79 5.61
CA ALA A 91 -18.72 8.07 6.87
C ALA A 91 -19.08 6.59 6.68
N LEU A 92 -19.87 6.26 5.65
CA LEU A 92 -20.22 4.87 5.32
C LEU A 92 -18.98 4.07 4.85
N VAL A 93 -18.20 4.62 3.91
CA VAL A 93 -16.95 3.99 3.44
C VAL A 93 -15.96 3.87 4.59
N ALA A 94 -15.73 4.94 5.34
CA ALA A 94 -14.81 4.94 6.46
C ALA A 94 -15.23 3.93 7.54
N LYS A 95 -16.52 3.86 7.91
CA LYS A 95 -17.03 2.83 8.83
C LYS A 95 -16.83 1.42 8.29
N GLY A 96 -17.12 1.20 7.01
CA GLY A 96 -16.89 -0.09 6.34
C GLY A 96 -15.43 -0.53 6.41
N TYR A 97 -14.50 0.37 6.10
CA TYR A 97 -13.06 0.13 6.21
C TYR A 97 -12.63 -0.18 7.65
N ALA A 98 -13.06 0.60 8.65
CA ALA A 98 -12.73 0.33 10.06
C ALA A 98 -13.20 -1.06 10.51
N LEU A 99 -14.42 -1.46 10.13
CA LEU A 99 -14.98 -2.76 10.48
C LEU A 99 -14.24 -3.90 9.76
N LEU A 100 -13.84 -3.70 8.50
CA LEU A 100 -13.02 -4.65 7.75
C LEU A 100 -11.66 -4.88 8.43
N GLU A 101 -10.96 -3.81 8.80
CA GLU A 101 -9.65 -3.90 9.47
C GLU A 101 -9.74 -4.53 10.87
N LYS A 102 -10.86 -4.31 11.56
CA LYS A 102 -11.18 -5.01 12.82
C LYS A 102 -11.51 -6.50 12.62
N GLY A 103 -11.78 -6.94 11.38
CA GLY A 103 -12.20 -8.30 11.05
C GLY A 103 -13.70 -8.55 11.15
N ASP A 104 -14.51 -7.53 11.43
CA ASP A 104 -15.97 -7.62 11.37
C ASP A 104 -16.47 -7.51 9.92
N LEU A 105 -16.28 -8.59 9.17
CA LEU A 105 -16.63 -8.65 7.74
C LEU A 105 -18.14 -8.47 7.50
N ALA A 106 -18.96 -9.00 8.40
CA ALA A 106 -20.42 -8.91 8.29
C ALA A 106 -20.88 -7.47 8.55
N GLY A 107 -20.38 -6.84 9.63
CA GLY A 107 -20.67 -5.46 9.95
C GLY A 107 -20.17 -4.48 8.90
N ALA A 108 -19.01 -4.74 8.28
CA ALA A 108 -18.44 -3.91 7.22
C ALA A 108 -19.29 -3.89 5.94
N THR A 109 -19.96 -5.00 5.61
CA THR A 109 -20.72 -5.15 4.36
C THR A 109 -21.91 -4.18 4.29
N ALA A 110 -22.62 -3.97 5.40
CA ALA A 110 -23.83 -3.15 5.44
C ALA A 110 -23.63 -1.67 5.06
N PRO A 111 -22.69 -0.91 5.66
CA PRO A 111 -22.45 0.48 5.30
C PRO A 111 -21.93 0.62 3.86
N LEU A 112 -21.05 -0.28 3.39
CA LEU A 112 -20.54 -0.26 2.02
C LEU A 112 -21.64 -0.52 0.98
N THR A 113 -22.54 -1.48 1.25
CA THR A 113 -23.71 -1.73 0.40
C THR A 113 -24.65 -0.51 0.37
N LYS A 114 -24.73 0.24 1.46
CA LYS A 114 -25.52 1.48 1.51
C LYS A 114 -24.95 2.55 0.58
N VAL A 115 -23.63 2.66 0.43
CA VAL A 115 -22.99 3.55 -0.55
C VAL A 115 -23.46 3.22 -1.96
N ILE A 116 -23.44 1.94 -2.35
CA ILE A 116 -23.89 1.48 -3.67
C ILE A 116 -25.36 1.83 -3.90
N LYS A 117 -26.23 1.59 -2.91
CA LYS A 117 -27.67 1.89 -3.00
C LYS A 117 -27.96 3.39 -3.10
N ALA A 118 -27.18 4.22 -2.42
CA ALA A 118 -27.33 5.68 -2.41
C ALA A 118 -26.69 6.34 -3.64
N SER A 119 -25.84 5.63 -4.38
CA SER A 119 -25.22 6.16 -5.59
C SER A 119 -26.24 6.33 -6.70
N ARG A 120 -26.30 7.56 -7.25
CA ARG A 120 -27.15 7.86 -8.41
C ARG A 120 -26.64 7.10 -9.62
N LYS A 121 -27.56 6.47 -10.35
CA LYS A 121 -27.29 5.96 -11.69
C LYS A 121 -27.24 7.15 -12.66
N GLY A 122 -26.23 7.23 -13.51
CA GLY A 122 -26.04 8.31 -14.47
C GLY A 122 -24.61 8.39 -15.00
N GLU A 123 -24.36 9.31 -15.93
CA GLU A 123 -23.09 9.46 -16.64
C GLU A 123 -21.87 9.67 -15.71
N PHE A 124 -22.10 10.30 -14.55
CA PHE A 124 -21.05 10.57 -13.56
C PHE A 124 -20.81 9.45 -12.54
N ALA A 125 -21.58 8.35 -12.58
CA ALA A 125 -21.38 7.24 -11.64
C ALA A 125 -19.99 6.60 -11.78
N SER A 126 -19.43 6.64 -12.99
CA SER A 126 -18.09 6.13 -13.31
C SER A 126 -16.94 7.00 -12.80
N SER A 127 -17.23 8.12 -12.11
CA SER A 127 -16.22 9.03 -11.54
C SER A 127 -16.36 9.21 -10.02
N ASP A 128 -17.24 8.45 -9.38
CA ASP A 128 -17.45 8.51 -7.94
C ASP A 128 -16.42 7.64 -7.21
N SER A 129 -15.35 8.27 -6.71
CA SER A 129 -14.27 7.56 -6.01
C SER A 129 -14.74 6.83 -4.74
N LEU A 130 -15.77 7.32 -4.05
CA LEU A 130 -16.31 6.66 -2.85
C LEU A 130 -17.13 5.42 -3.24
N LEU A 131 -17.81 5.45 -4.38
CA LEU A 131 -18.45 4.27 -4.95
C LEU A 131 -17.39 3.22 -5.36
N GLY A 132 -16.30 3.65 -5.99
CA GLY A 132 -15.15 2.79 -6.32
C GLY A 132 -14.57 2.13 -5.07
N ALA A 133 -14.27 2.92 -4.03
CA ALA A 133 -13.78 2.41 -2.75
C ALA A 133 -14.76 1.42 -2.10
N ALA A 134 -16.06 1.67 -2.17
CA ALA A 134 -17.07 0.74 -1.63
C ALA A 134 -17.04 -0.62 -2.35
N TYR A 135 -16.98 -0.60 -3.69
CA TYR A 135 -16.82 -1.81 -4.50
C TYR A 135 -15.50 -2.55 -4.19
N TYR A 136 -14.39 -1.80 -4.07
CA TYR A 136 -13.09 -2.36 -3.69
C TYR A 136 -13.17 -3.11 -2.35
N TYR A 137 -13.65 -2.45 -1.29
CA TYR A 137 -13.70 -3.06 0.03
C TYR A 137 -14.68 -4.25 0.10
N LEU A 138 -15.80 -4.21 -0.62
CA LEU A 138 -16.69 -5.37 -0.74
C LEU A 138 -16.02 -6.54 -1.45
N GLY A 139 -15.19 -6.26 -2.46
CA GLY A 139 -14.33 -7.24 -3.10
C GLY A 139 -13.35 -7.90 -2.13
N VAL A 140 -12.63 -7.09 -1.34
CA VAL A 140 -11.70 -7.57 -0.30
C VAL A 140 -12.43 -8.41 0.76
N ILE A 141 -13.62 -7.98 1.20
CA ILE A 141 -14.48 -8.74 2.11
C ILE A 141 -14.83 -10.10 1.50
N ALA A 142 -15.23 -10.14 0.23
CA ALA A 142 -15.59 -11.38 -0.45
C ALA A 142 -14.40 -12.36 -0.58
N ILE A 143 -13.18 -11.87 -0.82
CA ILE A 143 -11.95 -12.68 -0.79
C ILE A 143 -11.76 -13.32 0.59
N LYS A 144 -11.89 -12.53 1.67
CA LYS A 144 -11.76 -13.03 3.05
C LYS A 144 -12.87 -14.03 3.41
N GLN A 145 -14.04 -13.90 2.80
CA GLN A 145 -15.16 -14.84 2.93
C GLN A 145 -15.05 -16.08 2.02
N GLN A 146 -13.97 -16.24 1.25
CA GLN A 146 -13.80 -17.32 0.27
C GLN A 146 -14.92 -17.35 -0.79
N LYS A 147 -15.38 -16.18 -1.23
CA LYS A 147 -16.38 -16.01 -2.30
C LYS A 147 -15.75 -15.33 -3.50
N PRO A 148 -14.87 -16.02 -4.24
CA PRO A 148 -14.05 -15.36 -5.24
C PRO A 148 -14.83 -14.87 -6.47
N GLU A 149 -15.97 -15.48 -6.82
CA GLU A 149 -16.85 -14.99 -7.89
C GLU A 149 -17.38 -13.59 -7.55
N LEU A 150 -17.91 -13.44 -6.33
CA LEU A 150 -18.41 -12.16 -5.83
C LEU A 150 -17.26 -11.14 -5.72
N ALA A 151 -16.08 -11.57 -5.27
CA ALA A 151 -14.92 -10.69 -5.20
C ALA A 151 -14.56 -10.10 -6.58
N ILE A 152 -14.47 -10.94 -7.60
CA ILE A 152 -14.17 -10.51 -8.97
C ILE A 152 -15.25 -9.57 -9.50
N GLU A 153 -16.53 -9.84 -9.23
CA GLU A 153 -17.64 -8.97 -9.63
C GLU A 153 -17.49 -7.56 -9.01
N GLN A 154 -17.35 -7.48 -7.69
CA GLN A 154 -17.23 -6.18 -7.01
C GLN A 154 -15.96 -5.43 -7.42
N LEU A 155 -14.82 -6.12 -7.53
CA LEU A 155 -13.57 -5.49 -7.97
C LEU A 155 -13.62 -5.05 -9.43
N SER A 156 -14.37 -5.75 -10.29
CA SER A 156 -14.60 -5.31 -11.67
C SER A 156 -15.38 -3.99 -11.71
N HIS A 157 -16.36 -3.80 -10.82
CA HIS A 157 -17.02 -2.50 -10.69
C HIS A 157 -16.07 -1.41 -10.20
N SER A 158 -15.18 -1.72 -9.26
CA SER A 158 -14.12 -0.78 -8.82
C SER A 158 -13.20 -0.37 -9.97
N LEU A 159 -12.72 -1.35 -10.74
CA LEU A 159 -11.83 -1.12 -11.88
C LEU A 159 -12.51 -0.40 -13.06
N ASN A 160 -13.83 -0.50 -13.19
CA ASN A 160 -14.56 0.31 -14.16
C ASN A 160 -14.57 1.80 -13.80
N ILE A 161 -14.46 2.14 -12.51
CA ILE A 161 -14.37 3.52 -12.01
C ILE A 161 -12.91 4.00 -12.03
N ALA A 162 -11.98 3.15 -11.60
CA ALA A 162 -10.54 3.42 -11.57
C ALA A 162 -9.76 2.33 -12.33
N PRO A 163 -9.62 2.42 -13.67
CA PRO A 163 -9.01 1.37 -14.49
C PRO A 163 -7.53 1.13 -14.25
N THR A 164 -6.85 2.04 -13.56
CA THR A 164 -5.41 1.97 -13.25
C THR A 164 -5.14 1.68 -11.77
N ASP A 165 -6.17 1.27 -11.02
CA ASP A 165 -6.02 0.90 -9.60
C ASP A 165 -5.31 -0.46 -9.49
N SER A 166 -4.00 -0.41 -9.24
CA SER A 166 -3.16 -1.59 -9.07
C SER A 166 -3.58 -2.45 -7.88
N ASP A 167 -4.02 -1.87 -6.77
CA ASP A 167 -4.45 -2.61 -5.59
C ASP A 167 -5.70 -3.43 -5.92
N ALA A 168 -6.68 -2.83 -6.62
CA ALA A 168 -7.86 -3.55 -7.10
C ALA A 168 -7.50 -4.69 -8.05
N MET A 169 -6.56 -4.46 -8.99
CA MET A 169 -6.06 -5.54 -9.87
C MET A 169 -5.41 -6.67 -9.05
N TYR A 170 -4.58 -6.35 -8.07
CA TYR A 170 -3.96 -7.36 -7.21
C TYR A 170 -5.02 -8.19 -6.46
N GLN A 171 -6.05 -7.56 -5.91
CA GLN A 171 -7.16 -8.27 -5.27
C GLN A 171 -7.89 -9.20 -6.25
N VAL A 172 -8.08 -8.80 -7.52
CA VAL A 172 -8.65 -9.68 -8.55
C VAL A 172 -7.76 -10.89 -8.78
N GLY A 173 -6.44 -10.70 -8.84
CA GLY A 173 -5.48 -11.80 -8.96
C GLY A 173 -5.57 -12.78 -7.78
N LEU A 174 -5.69 -12.28 -6.55
CA LEU A 174 -5.91 -13.13 -5.36
C LEU A 174 -7.22 -13.93 -5.45
N ALA A 175 -8.32 -13.29 -5.87
CA ALA A 175 -9.59 -13.97 -6.08
C ALA A 175 -9.49 -15.06 -7.17
N GLN A 176 -8.76 -14.80 -8.26
CA GLN A 176 -8.52 -15.79 -9.32
C GLN A 176 -7.68 -16.98 -8.84
N LEU A 177 -6.71 -16.76 -7.95
CA LEU A 177 -6.00 -17.87 -7.29
C LEU A 177 -6.94 -18.70 -6.42
N GLN A 178 -7.85 -18.08 -5.67
CA GLN A 178 -8.88 -18.80 -4.90
C GLN A 178 -9.82 -19.63 -5.80
N GLN A 179 -10.05 -19.22 -7.05
CA GLN A 179 -10.79 -20.02 -8.05
C GLN A 179 -9.97 -21.16 -8.66
N GLY A 180 -8.70 -21.31 -8.31
CA GLY A 180 -7.80 -22.26 -8.95
C GLY A 180 -7.47 -21.89 -10.40
N LYS A 181 -7.43 -20.59 -10.74
CA LYS A 181 -7.11 -20.08 -12.10
C LYS A 181 -5.77 -19.32 -12.11
N PRO A 182 -4.63 -19.99 -11.86
CA PRO A 182 -3.33 -19.33 -11.71
C PRO A 182 -2.86 -18.62 -12.98
N GLU A 183 -3.20 -19.11 -14.18
CA GLU A 183 -2.85 -18.46 -15.45
C GLU A 183 -3.47 -17.06 -15.55
N LYS A 184 -4.74 -16.92 -15.13
CA LYS A 184 -5.44 -15.64 -15.14
C LYS A 184 -4.84 -14.71 -14.08
N ALA A 185 -4.59 -15.24 -12.88
CA ALA A 185 -3.99 -14.48 -11.79
C ALA A 185 -2.64 -13.89 -12.19
N VAL A 186 -1.78 -14.68 -12.85
CA VAL A 186 -0.49 -14.20 -13.39
C VAL A 186 -0.69 -13.02 -14.33
N ALA A 187 -1.61 -13.11 -15.29
CA ALA A 187 -1.86 -12.01 -16.22
C ALA A 187 -2.35 -10.75 -15.49
N THR A 188 -3.24 -10.92 -14.51
CA THR A 188 -3.75 -9.81 -13.71
C THR A 188 -2.68 -9.18 -12.80
N PHE A 189 -1.83 -9.96 -12.13
CA PHE A 189 -0.71 -9.43 -11.35
C PHE A 189 0.30 -8.69 -12.22
N LYS A 190 0.62 -9.23 -13.42
CA LYS A 190 1.47 -8.52 -14.39
C LYS A 190 0.86 -7.18 -14.80
N ASN A 191 -0.45 -7.09 -14.96
CA ASN A 191 -1.12 -5.81 -15.23
C ASN A 191 -1.01 -4.83 -14.06
N ALA A 192 -1.20 -5.28 -12.81
CA ALA A 192 -1.01 -4.43 -11.63
C ALA A 192 0.41 -3.85 -11.54
N LEU A 193 1.41 -4.71 -11.81
CA LEU A 193 2.84 -4.35 -11.81
C LEU A 193 3.26 -3.44 -12.97
N ARG A 194 2.43 -3.23 -13.99
CA ARG A 194 2.74 -2.24 -15.05
C ARG A 194 2.65 -0.81 -14.54
N PHE A 195 1.82 -0.55 -13.55
CA PHE A 195 1.66 0.78 -12.95
C PHE A 195 2.53 0.95 -11.69
N VAL A 196 2.77 -0.13 -10.95
CA VAL A 196 3.63 -0.15 -9.75
C VAL A 196 4.66 -1.29 -9.87
N PRO A 197 5.74 -1.10 -10.67
CA PRO A 197 6.69 -2.17 -10.97
C PRO A 197 7.74 -2.41 -9.87
N THR A 198 7.99 -1.42 -9.01
CA THR A 198 9.04 -1.45 -7.98
C THR A 198 8.47 -1.06 -6.61
N GLY A 199 9.14 -1.48 -5.52
CA GLY A 199 8.74 -1.15 -4.15
C GLY A 199 7.50 -1.89 -3.61
N TRP A 200 6.88 -2.76 -4.42
CA TRP A 200 5.70 -3.56 -4.03
C TRP A 200 5.99 -5.05 -4.18
N CYS A 201 6.16 -5.77 -3.07
CA CYS A 201 6.69 -7.13 -3.08
C CYS A 201 5.60 -8.19 -3.28
N GLU A 202 4.39 -7.91 -2.80
CA GLU A 202 3.29 -8.84 -2.66
C GLU A 202 2.86 -9.46 -4.00
N PRO A 203 2.72 -8.70 -5.11
CA PRO A 203 2.39 -9.31 -6.39
C PRO A 203 3.49 -10.25 -6.91
N TYR A 204 4.77 -9.94 -6.67
CA TYR A 204 5.88 -10.83 -7.06
C TYR A 204 5.88 -12.13 -6.25
N GLN A 205 5.56 -12.07 -4.96
CA GLN A 205 5.39 -13.28 -4.13
C GLN A 205 4.23 -14.15 -4.63
N GLN A 206 3.10 -13.53 -5.03
CA GLN A 206 1.97 -14.26 -5.61
C GLN A 206 2.31 -14.83 -6.99
N LEU A 207 3.05 -14.10 -7.83
CA LEU A 207 3.55 -14.61 -9.11
C LEU A 207 4.47 -15.81 -8.91
N GLN A 208 5.41 -15.75 -7.96
CA GLN A 208 6.29 -16.88 -7.64
C GLN A 208 5.47 -18.12 -7.26
N THR A 209 4.50 -17.95 -6.35
CA THR A 209 3.60 -19.03 -5.90
C THR A 209 2.79 -19.61 -7.07
N ALA A 210 2.23 -18.75 -7.92
CA ALA A 210 1.45 -19.16 -9.09
C ALA A 210 2.31 -19.92 -10.10
N TYR A 211 3.49 -19.42 -10.43
CA TYR A 211 4.42 -20.08 -11.36
C TYR A 211 4.93 -21.43 -10.84
N THR A 212 5.20 -21.54 -9.53
CA THR A 212 5.55 -22.82 -8.91
C THR A 212 4.42 -23.82 -9.03
N THR A 213 3.17 -23.41 -8.77
CA THR A 213 1.97 -24.25 -8.93
C THR A 213 1.81 -24.72 -10.37
N MET A 214 2.07 -23.83 -11.34
CA MET A 214 2.02 -24.10 -12.77
C MET A 214 3.25 -24.88 -13.30
N LYS A 215 4.20 -25.25 -12.43
CA LYS A 215 5.46 -25.93 -12.79
C LYS A 215 6.28 -25.16 -13.84
N LYS A 216 6.35 -23.84 -13.71
CA LYS A 216 7.15 -22.94 -14.57
C LYS A 216 8.37 -22.41 -13.79
N PRO A 217 9.43 -23.21 -13.60
CA PRO A 217 10.51 -22.90 -12.66
C PRO A 217 11.28 -21.62 -13.02
N GLU A 218 11.55 -21.35 -14.30
CA GLU A 218 12.27 -20.14 -14.69
C GLU A 218 11.48 -18.86 -14.40
N LEU A 219 10.16 -18.87 -14.62
CA LEU A 219 9.30 -17.73 -14.32
C LEU A 219 9.11 -17.57 -12.81
N ALA A 220 9.10 -18.67 -12.05
CA ALA A 220 9.13 -18.62 -10.58
C ALA A 220 10.45 -18.01 -10.08
N SER A 221 11.59 -18.37 -10.67
CA SER A 221 12.90 -17.77 -10.36
C SER A 221 12.96 -16.29 -10.71
N TYR A 222 12.36 -15.85 -11.83
CA TYR A 222 12.21 -14.43 -12.15
C TYR A 222 11.46 -13.70 -11.03
N ALA A 223 10.29 -14.22 -10.63
CA ALA A 223 9.49 -13.60 -9.58
C ALA A 223 10.24 -13.56 -8.25
N ALA A 224 10.98 -14.63 -7.90
CA ALA A 224 11.84 -14.67 -6.72
C ALA A 224 12.94 -13.59 -6.75
N ALA A 225 13.57 -13.37 -7.90
CA ALA A 225 14.58 -12.32 -8.05
C ALA A 225 13.98 -10.92 -7.85
N MET A 226 12.76 -10.68 -8.31
CA MET A 226 12.05 -9.42 -8.06
C MET A 226 11.63 -9.26 -6.59
N VAL A 227 11.31 -10.36 -5.88
CA VAL A 227 11.13 -10.34 -4.42
C VAL A 227 12.44 -9.96 -3.72
N ALA A 228 13.57 -10.54 -4.12
CA ALA A 228 14.89 -10.19 -3.58
C ALA A 228 15.23 -8.71 -3.80
N PHE A 229 14.95 -8.19 -5.00
CA PHE A 229 15.09 -6.76 -5.32
C PHE A 229 14.26 -5.88 -4.38
N CYS A 230 12.98 -6.23 -4.17
CA CYS A 230 12.10 -5.52 -3.25
C CYS A 230 12.62 -5.55 -1.79
N GLY A 231 13.23 -6.67 -1.39
CA GLY A 231 13.93 -6.83 -0.11
C GLY A 231 15.29 -6.11 -0.02
N LYS A 232 15.66 -5.29 -1.00
CA LYS A 232 16.96 -4.59 -1.11
C LYS A 232 18.18 -5.51 -1.28
N HIS A 233 17.98 -6.74 -1.72
CA HIS A 233 19.05 -7.67 -2.12
C HIS A 233 19.37 -7.51 -3.61
N VAL A 234 19.84 -6.31 -4.00
CA VAL A 234 19.98 -5.91 -5.41
C VAL A 234 20.97 -6.77 -6.20
N ASP A 235 22.13 -7.08 -5.62
CA ASP A 235 23.17 -7.89 -6.30
C ASP A 235 22.71 -9.33 -6.56
N GLU A 236 21.99 -9.91 -5.59
CA GLU A 236 21.36 -11.22 -5.73
C GLU A 236 20.33 -11.21 -6.87
N ALA A 237 19.43 -10.22 -6.86
CA ALA A 237 18.41 -10.07 -7.88
C ALA A 237 19.02 -9.94 -9.29
N LYS A 238 20.03 -9.08 -9.46
CA LYS A 238 20.75 -8.91 -10.74
C LYS A 238 21.37 -10.23 -11.22
N THR A 239 22.02 -10.96 -10.31
CA THR A 239 22.67 -12.24 -10.63
C THR A 239 21.64 -13.27 -11.11
N GLN A 240 20.52 -13.41 -10.38
CA GLN A 240 19.44 -14.32 -10.73
C GLN A 240 18.78 -13.94 -12.06
N LEU A 241 18.47 -12.66 -12.28
CA LEU A 241 17.85 -12.18 -13.52
C LEU A 241 18.79 -12.38 -14.73
N ALA A 242 20.08 -12.10 -14.59
CA ALA A 242 21.06 -12.28 -15.66
C ALA A 242 21.10 -13.74 -16.17
N ALA A 243 20.97 -14.71 -15.27
CA ALA A 243 20.93 -16.13 -15.61
C ALA A 243 19.68 -16.53 -16.43
N LEU A 244 18.59 -15.75 -16.35
CA LEU A 244 17.31 -16.05 -17.00
C LEU A 244 17.16 -15.40 -18.39
N THR A 245 18.12 -14.60 -18.85
CA THR A 245 18.03 -13.80 -20.09
C THR A 245 17.98 -14.61 -21.40
N LYS A 246 18.12 -15.93 -21.35
CA LYS A 246 18.13 -16.82 -22.53
C LYS A 246 16.89 -17.72 -22.64
N GLY A 247 16.20 -18.01 -21.54
CA GLY A 247 15.12 -19.01 -21.49
C GLY A 247 13.71 -18.42 -21.57
N PRO A 248 12.67 -19.21 -21.26
CA PRO A 248 11.27 -18.78 -21.18
C PRO A 248 11.00 -17.51 -20.36
N ALA A 249 11.80 -17.21 -19.34
CA ALA A 249 11.67 -15.99 -18.54
C ALA A 249 12.49 -14.81 -19.08
N ALA A 250 13.10 -14.92 -20.27
CA ALA A 250 14.06 -13.94 -20.76
C ALA A 250 13.51 -12.52 -20.86
N VAL A 251 12.29 -12.35 -21.38
CA VAL A 251 11.69 -11.01 -21.53
C VAL A 251 11.44 -10.40 -20.15
N ASP A 252 10.82 -11.15 -19.23
CA ASP A 252 10.56 -10.71 -17.86
C ASP A 252 11.87 -10.38 -17.12
N ALA A 253 12.92 -11.19 -17.31
CA ALA A 253 14.23 -10.96 -16.68
C ALA A 253 14.94 -9.70 -17.21
N LEU A 254 14.87 -9.46 -18.53
CA LEU A 254 15.43 -8.25 -19.13
C LEU A 254 14.69 -6.99 -18.67
N LEU A 255 13.36 -7.05 -18.57
CA LEU A 255 12.56 -5.98 -17.98
C LEU A 255 12.96 -5.72 -16.52
N GLY A 256 13.13 -6.78 -15.71
CA GLY A 256 13.60 -6.68 -14.33
C GLY A 256 14.96 -5.99 -14.20
N LEU A 257 15.93 -6.37 -15.05
CA LEU A 257 17.26 -5.72 -15.07
C LEU A 257 17.18 -4.24 -15.49
N GLY A 258 16.28 -3.90 -16.43
CA GLY A 258 16.02 -2.52 -16.79
C GLY A 258 15.46 -1.70 -15.63
N LEU A 259 14.46 -2.24 -14.92
CA LEU A 259 13.86 -1.60 -13.75
C LEU A 259 14.88 -1.36 -12.64
N ILE A 260 15.74 -2.34 -12.36
CA ILE A 260 16.81 -2.19 -11.37
C ILE A 260 17.77 -1.06 -11.79
N ALA A 261 18.21 -1.04 -13.05
CA ALA A 261 19.10 0.00 -13.57
C ALA A 261 18.47 1.41 -13.46
N GLU A 262 17.16 1.56 -13.70
CA GLU A 262 16.45 2.82 -13.47
C GLU A 262 16.52 3.27 -12.00
N THR A 263 16.31 2.35 -11.05
CA THR A 263 16.39 2.71 -9.61
C THR A 263 17.78 3.11 -9.15
N GLU A 264 18.82 2.66 -9.87
CA GLU A 264 20.21 3.05 -9.65
C GLU A 264 20.62 4.30 -10.44
N SER A 265 19.68 4.93 -11.15
CA SER A 265 19.93 6.05 -12.06
C SER A 265 20.91 5.73 -13.21
N ASP A 266 21.09 4.44 -13.55
CA ASP A 266 21.82 4.01 -14.74
C ASP A 266 20.90 3.99 -15.97
N THR A 267 20.61 5.17 -16.50
CA THR A 267 19.75 5.34 -17.68
C THR A 267 20.28 4.57 -18.90
N LYS A 268 21.61 4.56 -19.12
CA LYS A 268 22.19 3.87 -20.28
C LYS A 268 22.02 2.36 -20.16
N GLY A 269 22.25 1.80 -18.97
CA GLY A 269 22.01 0.39 -18.69
C GLY A 269 20.53 0.03 -18.84
N ALA A 270 19.62 0.84 -18.30
CA ALA A 270 18.18 0.63 -18.40
C ALA A 270 17.73 0.55 -19.87
N VAL A 271 18.11 1.53 -20.69
CA VAL A 271 17.80 1.56 -22.14
C VAL A 271 18.32 0.31 -22.84
N ALA A 272 19.58 -0.09 -22.57
CA ALA A 272 20.17 -1.27 -23.17
C ALA A 272 19.40 -2.56 -22.82
N TRP A 273 18.88 -2.68 -21.58
CA TRP A 273 18.07 -3.83 -21.18
C TRP A 273 16.70 -3.84 -21.83
N TYR A 274 16.01 -2.69 -21.92
CA TYR A 274 14.71 -2.62 -22.59
C TYR A 274 14.79 -2.85 -24.09
N GLN A 275 15.85 -2.37 -24.76
CA GLN A 275 16.09 -2.69 -26.17
C GLN A 275 16.32 -4.20 -26.38
N LYS A 276 17.06 -4.86 -25.49
CA LYS A 276 17.22 -6.33 -25.53
C LYS A 276 15.88 -7.06 -25.31
N ALA A 277 15.01 -6.54 -24.44
CA ALA A 277 13.67 -7.09 -24.25
C ALA A 277 12.84 -6.97 -25.54
N LEU A 278 12.86 -5.80 -26.20
CA LEU A 278 12.16 -5.58 -27.48
C LEU A 278 12.73 -6.39 -28.63
N ALA A 279 14.03 -6.68 -28.64
CA ALA A 279 14.62 -7.57 -29.63
C ALA A 279 14.06 -9.01 -29.54
N LYS A 280 13.54 -9.42 -28.37
CA LYS A 280 12.89 -10.72 -28.16
C LYS A 280 11.38 -10.65 -28.30
N ASP A 281 10.76 -9.58 -27.84
CA ASP A 281 9.33 -9.29 -27.97
C ASP A 281 9.13 -7.85 -28.43
N PRO A 282 9.08 -7.59 -29.75
CA PRO A 282 8.94 -6.24 -30.31
C PRO A 282 7.63 -5.54 -29.93
N THR A 283 6.65 -6.28 -29.42
CA THR A 283 5.33 -5.76 -29.02
C THR A 283 5.21 -5.54 -27.52
N ASN A 284 6.31 -5.71 -26.76
CA ASN A 284 6.27 -5.64 -25.31
C ASN A 284 5.96 -4.21 -24.83
N VAL A 285 4.74 -4.01 -24.34
CA VAL A 285 4.27 -2.67 -23.96
C VAL A 285 5.06 -2.10 -22.79
N SER A 286 5.48 -2.92 -21.83
CA SER A 286 6.28 -2.45 -20.69
C SER A 286 7.63 -1.89 -21.15
N ALA A 287 8.36 -2.60 -22.01
CA ALA A 287 9.63 -2.10 -22.55
C ALA A 287 9.45 -0.83 -23.39
N MET A 288 8.41 -0.76 -24.24
CA MET A 288 8.12 0.44 -25.02
C MET A 288 7.79 1.65 -24.13
N SER A 289 6.95 1.46 -23.12
CA SER A 289 6.59 2.51 -22.17
C SER A 289 7.79 2.99 -21.36
N SER A 290 8.64 2.09 -20.87
CA SER A 290 9.85 2.46 -20.12
C SER A 290 10.85 3.23 -21.00
N LEU A 291 11.09 2.80 -22.24
CA LEU A 291 11.96 3.56 -23.16
C LEU A 291 11.42 4.96 -23.45
N SER A 292 10.11 5.07 -23.71
CA SER A 292 9.47 6.36 -23.93
C SER A 292 9.59 7.28 -22.71
N ALA A 293 9.49 6.75 -21.48
CA ALA A 293 9.66 7.52 -20.25
C ALA A 293 11.11 8.03 -20.08
N LEU A 294 12.09 7.29 -20.60
CA LEU A 294 13.51 7.66 -20.62
C LEU A 294 13.88 8.57 -21.81
N GLY A 295 12.91 9.00 -22.63
CA GLY A 295 13.13 9.86 -23.79
C GLY A 295 13.71 9.14 -25.01
N GLU A 296 13.72 7.82 -25.00
CA GLU A 296 14.22 6.99 -26.10
C GLU A 296 13.07 6.51 -26.98
N THR A 297 13.29 6.49 -28.29
CA THR A 297 12.38 5.83 -29.22
C THR A 297 12.73 4.34 -29.29
N PRO A 298 11.75 3.42 -29.24
CA PRO A 298 12.01 2.02 -29.52
C PRO A 298 12.73 1.93 -30.86
N ALA A 299 13.94 1.34 -30.87
CA ALA A 299 14.71 1.20 -32.10
C ALA A 299 13.81 0.51 -33.13
N SER A 300 13.43 1.24 -34.19
CA SER A 300 12.60 0.72 -35.27
C SER A 300 13.25 -0.54 -35.78
N THR A 301 12.68 -1.71 -35.49
CA THR A 301 12.95 -2.92 -36.25
C THR A 301 12.32 -2.72 -37.63
N ALA A 302 12.97 -1.90 -38.45
CA ALA A 302 12.75 -1.88 -39.87
C ALA A 302 13.10 -3.29 -40.34
N LYS A 303 12.04 -4.05 -40.68
CA LYS A 303 12.16 -5.33 -41.39
C LYS A 303 13.13 -5.12 -42.56
N LYS A 304 14.24 -5.85 -42.54
CA LYS A 304 14.93 -6.26 -43.76
C LYS A 304 14.36 -7.60 -44.20
#